data_AF-A0A523PB52-F1
#
_entry.id   AF-A0A523PB52-F1
#
_cell.length_a   1.000
_cell.length_b   1.000
_cell.length_c   1.000
_cell.angle_alpha   90.00
_cell.angle_beta   90.00
_cell.angle_gamma   90.00
#
_symmetry.space_group_name_H-M   'P 1'
#
loop_
_entity.id
_entity.type
_entity.pdbx_description
1 polymer ?
#
loop_
_entity_poly.entity_id
_entity_poly.type
_entity_poly.pdbx_seq_one_letter_code
_entity_poly.pdbx_strand_id
1 'polypeptide(L)'
;MRTPHCLTLALALSLAACGGGSGDAKEAGFQALQSGDFADAVASFEEALETRSTGDADYAEVAVGHCQALAHVDSAKTKTTFLALEDHTTDKDYSIVVAELVSVSEFEVAIEILAAGVARFPSSPKMQQIRERVGKTMEIASRESANPEATTALKALESMGYTSGGD
;
A
#
# COMPACT_ATOMS: atom_id res chain seq x y z
N MET A 1 -47.88 -50.12 14.10
CA MET A 1 -47.21 -50.57 12.86
C MET A 1 -46.30 -49.45 12.38
N ARG A 2 -44.99 -49.70 12.44
CA ARG A 2 -43.84 -49.16 11.68
C ARG A 2 -43.76 -47.65 11.35
N THR A 3 -42.86 -46.99 12.08
CA THR A 3 -41.99 -45.89 11.63
C THR A 3 -40.93 -46.36 10.61
N PRO A 4 -40.45 -45.46 9.73
CA PRO A 4 -39.01 -45.25 9.46
C PRO A 4 -38.69 -43.73 9.48
N HIS A 5 -37.63 -43.13 10.05
CA HIS A 5 -36.17 -43.36 10.11
C HIS A 5 -35.43 -43.32 8.76
N CYS A 6 -34.70 -42.23 8.51
CA CYS A 6 -33.45 -42.03 7.73
C CYS A 6 -33.28 -40.50 7.55
N LEU A 7 -32.45 -39.72 8.26
CA LEU A 7 -31.02 -39.80 8.58
C LEU A 7 -30.10 -39.71 7.33
N THR A 8 -29.69 -38.47 7.03
CA THR A 8 -28.53 -38.05 6.22
C THR A 8 -28.06 -36.74 6.90
N LEU A 9 -26.96 -36.64 7.67
CA LEU A 9 -25.56 -37.03 7.45
C LEU A 9 -25.13 -36.57 6.03
N ALA A 10 -24.23 -35.62 5.81
CA ALA A 10 -22.93 -35.33 6.41
C ALA A 10 -22.61 -33.82 6.22
N LEU A 11 -22.05 -33.09 7.20
CA LEU A 11 -20.65 -33.09 7.62
C LEU A 11 -19.70 -32.63 6.50
N ALA A 12 -19.22 -31.39 6.65
CA ALA A 12 -17.85 -30.88 6.46
C ALA A 12 -17.03 -31.25 5.21
N LEU A 13 -15.99 -30.43 4.97
CA LEU A 13 -14.99 -30.48 3.90
C LEU A 13 -15.49 -29.88 2.58
N SER A 14 -15.07 -28.66 2.23
CA SER A 14 -13.71 -28.44 1.73
C SER A 14 -13.14 -27.04 2.02
N LEU A 15 -12.73 -26.81 3.28
CA LEU A 15 -11.56 -25.96 3.57
C LEU A 15 -10.30 -26.82 3.35
N ALA A 16 -9.92 -26.99 2.09
CA ALA A 16 -8.63 -27.54 1.71
C ALA A 16 -8.32 -27.11 0.26
N ALA A 17 -8.28 -25.81 0.02
CA ALA A 17 -7.35 -25.30 -0.99
C ALA A 17 -5.96 -25.17 -0.33
N CYS A 18 -5.45 -26.29 0.21
CA CYS A 18 -4.02 -26.54 0.28
C CYS A 18 -3.56 -26.82 -1.17
N GLY A 19 -3.61 -25.80 -2.02
CA GLY A 19 -2.91 -25.81 -3.29
C GLY A 19 -1.44 -25.65 -2.99
N GLY A 20 -0.70 -26.76 -3.04
CA GLY A 20 0.70 -26.84 -2.68
C GLY A 20 1.54 -25.75 -3.35
N GLY A 21 2.03 -24.85 -2.51
CA GLY A 21 3.14 -23.98 -2.82
C GLY A 21 3.87 -23.76 -1.51
N SER A 22 4.85 -24.60 -1.21
CA SER A 22 5.93 -24.22 -0.28
C SER A 22 6.81 -23.14 -0.94
N GLY A 23 6.17 -22.13 -1.54
CA GLY A 23 6.79 -20.97 -2.12
C GLY A 23 7.15 -20.03 -0.98
N ASP A 24 8.28 -19.34 -1.11
CA ASP A 24 8.67 -18.26 -0.22
C ASP A 24 7.49 -17.29 -0.05
N ALA A 25 7.08 -17.01 1.20
CA ALA A 25 5.94 -16.13 1.50
C ALA A 25 6.08 -14.75 0.84
N LYS A 26 7.32 -14.30 0.60
CA LYS A 26 7.62 -13.13 -0.21
C LYS A 26 7.08 -13.25 -1.64
N GLU A 27 7.35 -14.36 -2.32
CA GLU A 27 6.89 -14.60 -3.69
C GLU A 27 5.36 -14.65 -3.75
N ALA A 28 4.72 -15.31 -2.77
CA ALA A 28 3.27 -15.32 -2.65
C ALA A 28 2.71 -13.89 -2.48
N GLY A 29 3.35 -13.06 -1.63
CA GLY A 29 2.98 -11.66 -1.45
C GLY A 29 3.09 -10.85 -2.73
N PHE A 30 4.18 -10.98 -3.48
CA PHE A 30 4.33 -10.28 -4.76
C PHE A 30 3.37 -10.77 -5.83
N GLN A 31 3.09 -12.07 -5.88
CA GLN A 31 2.11 -12.64 -6.80
C GLN A 31 0.71 -12.09 -6.50
N ALA A 32 0.29 -12.09 -5.23
CA ALA A 32 -1.00 -11.56 -4.80
C ALA A 32 -1.11 -10.05 -5.06
N LEU A 33 -0.04 -9.28 -4.81
CA LEU A 33 0.02 -7.86 -5.12
C LEU A 33 -0.17 -7.61 -6.62
N GLN A 34 0.48 -8.40 -7.48
CA GLN A 34 0.35 -8.30 -8.95
C GLN A 34 -1.04 -8.70 -9.45
N SER A 35 -1.75 -9.60 -8.76
CA SER A 35 -3.13 -9.97 -9.10
C SER A 35 -4.18 -9.01 -8.54
N GLY A 36 -3.79 -8.02 -7.74
CA GLY A 36 -4.71 -7.11 -7.04
C GLY A 36 -5.44 -7.76 -5.86
N ASP A 37 -4.94 -8.91 -5.38
CA ASP A 37 -5.46 -9.54 -4.16
C ASP A 37 -4.72 -8.96 -2.95
N PHE A 38 -5.08 -7.72 -2.60
CA PHE A 38 -4.34 -6.96 -1.61
C PHE A 38 -4.46 -7.55 -0.20
N ALA A 39 -5.57 -8.22 0.13
CA ALA A 39 -5.74 -8.87 1.42
C ALA A 39 -4.79 -10.08 1.56
N ASP A 40 -4.73 -10.93 0.54
CA ASP A 40 -3.81 -12.08 0.53
C ASP A 40 -2.34 -11.62 0.44
N ALA A 41 -2.08 -10.50 -0.26
CA ALA A 41 -0.76 -9.89 -0.29
C ALA A 41 -0.31 -9.41 1.10
N VAL A 42 -1.18 -8.71 1.84
CA VAL A 42 -0.89 -8.29 3.23
C VAL A 42 -0.55 -9.51 4.09
N ALA A 43 -1.39 -10.56 4.08
CA ALA A 43 -1.16 -11.76 4.88
C ALA A 43 0.18 -12.44 4.54
N SER A 44 0.48 -12.59 3.25
CA SER A 44 1.71 -13.23 2.77
C SER A 44 2.96 -12.40 3.12
N PHE A 45 2.89 -11.07 3.02
CA PHE A 45 4.00 -10.22 3.42
C PHE A 45 4.19 -10.16 4.94
N GLU A 46 3.11 -10.23 5.73
CA GLU A 46 3.21 -10.35 7.20
C GLU A 46 3.94 -11.64 7.58
N GLU A 47 3.57 -12.80 7.00
CA GLU A 47 4.29 -14.08 7.19
C GLU A 47 5.76 -13.98 6.75
N ALA A 48 6.01 -13.33 5.61
CA ALA A 48 7.38 -13.11 5.13
C ALA A 48 8.21 -12.27 6.11
N LEU A 49 7.62 -11.26 6.75
CA LEU A 49 8.28 -10.38 7.70
C LEU A 49 8.50 -11.03 9.08
N GLU A 50 7.68 -12.00 9.49
CA GLU A 50 7.88 -12.74 10.76
C GLU A 50 9.23 -13.47 10.85
N THR A 51 9.78 -13.85 9.70
CA THR A 51 11.04 -14.60 9.59
C THR A 51 12.23 -13.76 9.14
N ARG A 52 12.00 -12.45 8.87
CA ARG A 52 13.02 -11.51 8.38
C ARG A 52 13.41 -10.49 9.43
N SER A 53 14.67 -10.11 9.42
CA SER A 53 15.28 -9.06 10.23
C SER A 53 15.64 -7.86 9.36
N THR A 54 15.77 -6.68 9.97
CA THR A 54 16.18 -5.45 9.25
C THR A 54 17.56 -5.52 8.60
N GLY A 55 18.39 -6.51 8.98
CA GLY A 55 19.69 -6.77 8.37
C GLY A 55 19.63 -7.65 7.11
N ASP A 56 18.49 -8.27 6.82
CA ASP A 56 18.34 -9.13 5.65
C ASP A 56 18.26 -8.31 4.36
N ALA A 57 18.95 -8.78 3.32
CA ALA A 57 19.12 -8.03 2.08
C ALA A 57 17.79 -7.70 1.36
N ASP A 58 16.76 -8.51 1.59
CA ASP A 58 15.43 -8.34 1.00
C ASP A 58 14.40 -7.72 1.96
N TYR A 59 14.77 -7.39 3.21
CA TYR A 59 13.84 -6.86 4.20
C TYR A 59 13.08 -5.62 3.70
N ALA A 60 13.81 -4.64 3.17
CA ALA A 60 13.21 -3.40 2.66
C ALA A 60 12.25 -3.66 1.50
N GLU A 61 12.61 -4.58 0.60
CA GLU A 61 11.77 -4.95 -0.55
C GLU A 61 10.44 -5.56 -0.08
N VAL A 62 10.47 -6.51 0.86
CA VAL A 62 9.28 -7.15 1.43
C VAL A 62 8.43 -6.15 2.21
N ALA A 63 9.06 -5.30 3.02
CA ALA A 63 8.34 -4.31 3.82
C ALA A 63 7.68 -3.21 2.96
N VAL A 64 8.31 -2.81 1.85
CA VAL A 64 7.70 -1.88 0.88
C VAL A 64 6.54 -2.56 0.15
N GLY A 65 6.69 -3.83 -0.26
CA GLY A 65 5.59 -4.63 -0.83
C GLY A 65 4.39 -4.72 0.11
N HIS A 66 4.64 -4.94 1.41
CA HIS A 66 3.61 -4.91 2.44
C HIS A 66 2.89 -3.54 2.51
N CYS A 67 3.64 -2.43 2.46
CA CYS A 67 3.06 -1.09 2.47
C CYS A 67 2.22 -0.81 1.20
N GLN A 68 2.63 -1.34 0.04
CA GLN A 68 1.81 -1.24 -1.17
C GLN A 68 0.49 -1.96 -0.99
N ALA A 69 0.49 -3.20 -0.48
CA ALA A 69 -0.74 -3.95 -0.23
C ALA A 69 -1.62 -3.26 0.82
N LEU A 70 -1.03 -2.78 1.93
CA LEU A 70 -1.75 -2.04 2.97
C LEU A 70 -2.42 -0.77 2.43
N ALA A 71 -1.84 -0.08 1.44
CA ALA A 71 -2.47 1.11 0.87
C ALA A 71 -3.89 0.84 0.35
N HIS A 72 -4.18 -0.38 -0.11
CA HIS A 72 -5.49 -0.79 -0.61
C HIS A 72 -6.41 -1.43 0.45
N VAL A 73 -5.88 -1.80 1.62
CA VAL A 73 -6.61 -2.53 2.67
C VAL A 73 -6.82 -1.69 3.92
N ASP A 74 -5.78 -0.96 4.35
CA ASP A 74 -5.73 -0.14 5.55
C ASP A 74 -4.68 0.98 5.35
N SER A 75 -5.10 2.06 4.69
CA SER A 75 -4.25 3.20 4.36
C SER A 75 -3.66 3.87 5.61
N ALA A 76 -4.40 3.89 6.72
CA ALA A 76 -3.92 4.43 7.99
C ALA A 76 -2.72 3.63 8.52
N LYS A 77 -2.78 2.30 8.46
CA LYS A 77 -1.66 1.43 8.83
C LYS A 77 -0.46 1.63 7.90
N THR A 78 -0.67 1.87 6.59
CA THR A 78 0.42 2.11 5.62
C THR A 78 1.41 3.17 6.07
N LYS A 79 0.91 4.33 6.53
CA LYS A 79 1.80 5.41 7.02
C LYS A 79 2.66 4.95 8.18
N THR A 80 2.04 4.36 9.19
CA THR A 80 2.77 3.95 10.41
C THR A 80 3.81 2.88 10.09
N THR A 81 3.48 1.92 9.25
CA THR A 81 4.39 0.85 8.82
C THR A 81 5.52 1.39 7.95
N PHE A 82 5.21 2.22 6.95
CA PHE A 82 6.22 2.72 6.02
C PHE A 82 7.22 3.66 6.67
N LEU A 83 6.75 4.60 7.51
CA LEU A 83 7.65 5.55 8.18
C LEU A 83 8.54 4.87 9.23
N ALA A 84 8.13 3.73 9.78
CA ALA A 84 8.95 2.93 10.69
C ALA A 84 10.13 2.22 9.99
N LEU A 85 10.18 2.21 8.65
CA LEU A 85 11.31 1.65 7.90
C LEU A 85 12.55 2.56 7.90
N GLU A 86 12.41 3.83 8.29
CA GLU A 86 13.52 4.78 8.50
C GLU A 86 14.60 4.70 7.39
N ASP A 87 15.81 4.29 7.76
CA ASP A 87 17.00 4.24 6.90
C ASP A 87 17.02 3.10 5.89
N HIS A 88 16.04 2.20 5.95
CA HIS A 88 15.87 1.12 4.98
C HIS A 88 15.13 1.56 3.70
N THR A 89 14.68 2.82 3.63
CA THR A 89 13.93 3.35 2.49
C THR A 89 14.75 4.29 1.62
N THR A 90 14.47 4.25 0.32
CA THR A 90 15.03 5.12 -0.71
C THR A 90 13.96 6.05 -1.26
N ASP A 91 14.36 7.08 -2.01
CA ASP A 91 13.41 7.96 -2.70
C ASP A 91 12.51 7.21 -3.71
N LYS A 92 12.96 6.07 -4.23
CA LYS A 92 12.13 5.17 -5.05
C LYS A 92 11.00 4.56 -4.23
N ASP A 93 11.24 4.16 -3.00
CA ASP A 93 10.23 3.48 -2.17
C ASP A 93 9.12 4.45 -1.77
N TYR A 94 9.48 5.70 -1.42
CA TYR A 94 8.51 6.79 -1.24
C TYR A 94 7.68 6.98 -2.51
N SER A 95 8.31 6.98 -3.70
CA SER A 95 7.58 7.10 -4.97
C SER A 95 6.53 6.03 -5.17
N ILE A 96 6.83 4.80 -4.76
CA ILE A 96 5.97 3.63 -4.96
C ILE A 96 4.77 3.75 -4.02
N VAL A 97 5.01 3.87 -2.71
CA VAL A 97 3.94 3.88 -1.70
C VAL A 97 3.02 5.09 -1.86
N VAL A 98 3.56 6.27 -2.16
CA VAL A 98 2.76 7.47 -2.44
C VAL A 98 1.90 7.26 -3.70
N ALA A 99 2.40 6.56 -4.72
CA ALA A 99 1.61 6.26 -5.93
C ALA A 99 0.42 5.36 -5.63
N GLU A 100 0.61 4.32 -4.81
CA GLU A 100 -0.46 3.40 -4.42
C GLU A 100 -1.57 4.15 -3.67
N LEU A 101 -1.21 4.94 -2.66
CA LEU A 101 -2.18 5.74 -1.88
C LEU A 101 -2.95 6.73 -2.75
N VAL A 102 -2.28 7.40 -3.69
CA VAL A 102 -2.94 8.29 -4.64
C VAL A 102 -3.90 7.53 -5.56
N SER A 103 -3.56 6.29 -5.95
CA SER A 103 -4.42 5.48 -6.84
C SER A 103 -5.74 5.09 -6.17
N VAL A 104 -5.75 4.93 -4.85
CA VAL A 104 -6.96 4.65 -4.05
C VAL A 104 -7.59 5.91 -3.45
N SER A 105 -7.17 7.11 -3.89
CA SER A 105 -7.65 8.41 -3.41
C SER A 105 -7.40 8.71 -1.92
N GLU A 106 -6.44 8.03 -1.31
CA GLU A 106 -6.00 8.23 0.08
C GLU A 106 -5.03 9.43 0.16
N PHE A 107 -5.52 10.60 -0.22
CA PHE A 107 -4.72 11.80 -0.46
C PHE A 107 -4.06 12.37 0.80
N GLU A 108 -4.73 12.31 1.94
CA GLU A 108 -4.18 12.79 3.22
C GLU A 108 -2.93 11.97 3.59
N VAL A 109 -3.06 10.65 3.62
CA VAL A 109 -1.95 9.73 3.94
C VAL A 109 -0.81 9.87 2.92
N ALA A 110 -1.16 9.98 1.63
CA ALA A 110 -0.16 10.17 0.57
C ALA A 110 0.69 11.43 0.78
N ILE A 111 0.08 12.54 1.21
CA ILE A 111 0.80 13.80 1.48
C ILE A 111 1.71 13.67 2.69
N GLU A 112 1.26 13.01 3.75
CA GLU A 112 2.08 12.86 4.95
C GLU A 112 3.34 12.04 4.66
N ILE A 113 3.22 10.95 3.90
CA ILE A 113 4.38 10.16 3.47
C ILE A 113 5.26 10.97 2.50
N LEU A 114 4.66 11.68 1.54
CA LEU A 114 5.40 12.52 0.61
C LEU A 114 6.16 13.65 1.33
N ALA A 115 5.56 14.27 2.34
CA ALA A 115 6.20 15.31 3.15
C ALA A 115 7.41 14.78 3.90
N ALA A 116 7.29 13.59 4.51
CA ALA A 116 8.43 12.90 5.10
C ALA A 116 9.53 12.60 4.06
N GLY A 117 9.15 12.17 2.86
CA GLY A 117 10.07 11.89 1.76
C GLY A 117 10.82 13.13 1.26
N VAL A 118 10.12 14.24 1.05
CA VAL A 118 10.72 15.53 0.65
C VAL A 118 11.65 16.06 1.73
N ALA A 119 11.29 15.94 3.01
CA ALA A 119 12.15 16.34 4.12
C ALA A 119 13.43 15.47 4.21
N ARG A 120 13.30 14.17 3.97
CA ARG A 120 14.41 13.21 4.02
C ARG A 120 15.34 13.31 2.81
N PHE A 121 14.78 13.58 1.63
CA PHE A 121 15.53 13.66 0.36
C PHE A 121 15.33 15.03 -0.33
N PRO A 122 15.74 16.15 0.30
CA PRO A 122 15.41 17.50 -0.16
C PRO A 122 15.97 17.81 -1.56
N SER A 123 17.12 17.22 -1.90
CA SER A 123 17.77 17.39 -3.20
C SER A 123 17.42 16.31 -4.22
N SER A 124 16.53 15.35 -3.91
CA SER A 124 16.16 14.30 -4.85
C SER A 124 15.26 14.86 -5.95
N PRO A 125 15.68 14.82 -7.23
CA PRO A 125 14.81 15.21 -8.34
C PRO A 125 13.55 14.32 -8.42
N LYS A 126 13.66 13.07 -7.98
CA LYS A 126 12.54 12.13 -7.94
C LYS A 126 11.47 12.60 -6.95
N MET A 127 11.84 13.06 -5.77
CA MET A 127 10.88 13.63 -4.80
C MET A 127 10.16 14.86 -5.37
N GLN A 128 10.87 15.73 -6.08
CA GLN A 128 10.26 16.90 -6.73
C GLN A 128 9.23 16.46 -7.79
N GLN A 129 9.59 15.48 -8.63
CA GLN A 129 8.69 14.92 -9.65
C GLN A 129 7.44 14.25 -9.05
N ILE A 130 7.60 13.51 -7.94
CA ILE A 130 6.45 12.90 -7.26
C ILE A 130 5.54 14.00 -6.72
N ARG A 131 6.08 15.02 -6.06
CA ARG A 131 5.28 16.15 -5.56
C ARG A 131 4.48 16.82 -6.68
N GLU A 132 5.12 17.07 -7.82
CA GLU A 132 4.44 17.63 -8.99
C GLU A 132 3.33 16.72 -9.53
N ARG A 133 3.61 15.42 -9.67
CA ARG A 133 2.63 14.44 -10.17
C ARG A 133 1.42 14.33 -9.23
N VAL A 134 1.66 14.21 -7.93
CA VAL A 134 0.61 14.11 -6.91
C VAL A 134 -0.25 15.37 -6.90
N GLY A 135 0.37 16.55 -6.94
CA GLY A 135 -0.35 17.82 -7.02
C GLY A 135 -1.26 17.90 -8.25
N LYS A 136 -0.76 17.50 -9.43
CA LYS A 136 -1.58 17.45 -10.65
C LYS A 136 -2.75 16.47 -10.53
N THR A 137 -2.53 15.28 -9.95
CA THR A 137 -3.62 14.32 -9.73
C THR A 137 -4.69 14.88 -8.80
N MET A 138 -4.29 15.53 -7.70
CA MET A 138 -5.23 16.14 -6.76
C MET A 138 -5.97 17.34 -7.35
N GLU A 139 -5.32 18.13 -8.20
CA GLU A 139 -5.97 19.21 -8.93
C GLU A 139 -7.08 18.68 -9.85
N ILE A 140 -6.79 17.61 -10.61
CA ILE A 140 -7.79 16.94 -11.46
C ILE A 140 -8.94 16.40 -10.59
N ALA A 141 -8.62 15.67 -9.52
CA ALA A 141 -9.62 15.10 -8.61
C ALA A 141 -10.50 16.19 -7.97
N SER A 142 -9.92 17.30 -7.50
CA SER A 142 -10.63 18.44 -6.93
C SER A 142 -11.62 19.05 -7.92
N ARG A 143 -11.22 19.21 -9.19
CA ARG A 143 -12.07 19.78 -10.25
C ARG A 143 -13.19 18.85 -10.67
N GLU A 144 -12.88 17.57 -10.91
CA GLU A 144 -13.82 16.61 -11.51
C GLU A 144 -14.85 16.08 -10.51
N SER A 145 -14.44 15.87 -9.26
CA SER A 145 -15.28 15.20 -8.25
C SER A 145 -15.77 16.13 -7.14
N ALA A 146 -15.43 17.43 -7.21
CA ALA A 146 -15.62 18.37 -6.11
C ALA A 146 -15.11 17.83 -4.77
N ASN A 147 -14.05 16.99 -4.81
CA ASN A 147 -13.56 16.27 -3.64
C ASN A 147 -12.88 17.27 -2.67
N PRO A 148 -13.46 17.48 -1.47
CA PRO A 148 -12.93 18.43 -0.49
C PRO A 148 -11.59 17.95 0.11
N GLU A 149 -11.35 16.64 0.17
CA GLU A 149 -10.08 16.07 0.62
C GLU A 149 -8.99 16.37 -0.40
N ALA A 150 -9.23 16.14 -1.70
CA ALA A 150 -8.29 16.50 -2.75
C ALA A 150 -7.97 18.01 -2.74
N THR A 151 -8.96 18.85 -2.45
CA THR A 151 -8.80 20.31 -2.34
C THR A 151 -7.95 20.70 -1.13
N THR A 152 -8.16 20.04 0.01
CA THR A 152 -7.39 20.27 1.24
C THR A 152 -5.95 19.79 1.08
N ALA A 153 -5.80 18.62 0.47
CA ALA A 153 -4.55 18.00 0.10
C ALA A 153 -3.72 18.89 -0.84
N LEU A 154 -4.34 19.48 -1.86
CA LEU A 154 -3.67 20.42 -2.77
C LEU A 154 -3.07 21.63 -2.03
N LYS A 155 -3.82 22.23 -1.09
CA LYS A 155 -3.32 23.35 -0.26
C LYS A 155 -2.15 22.93 0.62
N ALA A 156 -2.16 21.71 1.16
CA ALA A 156 -1.04 21.19 1.92
C ALA A 156 0.20 21.03 1.04
N LEU A 157 0.06 20.54 -0.21
CA LEU A 157 1.17 20.48 -1.16
C LEU A 157 1.72 21.85 -1.55
N GLU A 158 0.86 22.86 -1.73
CA GLU A 158 1.29 24.23 -2.00
C GLU A 158 2.22 24.76 -0.90
N SER A 159 1.90 24.46 0.36
CA SER A 159 2.76 24.82 1.50
C SER A 159 4.13 24.11 1.47
N MET A 160 4.24 22.97 0.78
CA MET A 160 5.48 22.22 0.56
C MET A 160 6.25 22.67 -0.70
N GLY A 161 5.84 23.78 -1.32
CA GLY A 161 6.47 24.33 -2.51
C GLY A 161 6.00 23.71 -3.83
N TYR A 162 4.87 22.99 -3.84
CA TYR A 162 4.19 22.70 -5.09
C TYR A 162 3.61 24.00 -5.65
N THR A 163 4.00 24.36 -6.87
CA THR A 163 3.35 25.44 -7.61
C THR A 163 2.42 24.78 -8.61
N SER A 164 1.10 24.91 -8.42
CA SER A 164 0.14 24.59 -9.48
C SER A 164 0.61 25.30 -10.74
N GLY A 165 0.77 24.55 -11.83
CA GLY A 165 1.47 25.03 -13.03
C GLY A 165 1.10 26.46 -13.39
N GLY A 166 2.11 27.33 -13.43
CA GLY A 166 2.04 28.58 -14.17
C GLY A 166 1.74 28.27 -15.64
N ASP A 167 0.99 29.20 -16.24
CA ASP A 167 0.58 29.22 -17.65
C ASP A 167 1.72 28.91 -18.64
#